data_AF-A0A348WE17-F1
#
_entry.id   AF-A0A348WE17-F1
#
_cell.length_a   1.000
_cell.length_b   1.000
_cell.length_c   1.000
_cell.angle_alpha   90.00
_cell.angle_beta   90.00
_cell.angle_gamma   90.00
#
_symmetry.space_group_name_H-M   'P 1'
#
loop_
_entity.id
_entity.type
_entity.pdbx_description
1 polymer ?
#
loop_
_entity_poly.entity_id
_entity_poly.type
_entity_poly.pdbx_seq_one_letter_code
_entity_poly.pdbx_strand_id
1 'polypeptide(L)' 'MAEFDILVTGGTLPDGRVADIGITGDRIAALGDLSGSTAGEVI' A
#
# COMPACT_ATOMS: atom_id res chain seq x y z
N MET A 1 -0.96 12.05 4.96
CA MET A 1 -1.60 10.81 5.47
C MET A 1 -2.75 10.52 4.54
N ALA A 2 -2.69 9.40 3.82
CA ALA A 2 -3.75 8.96 2.93
C ALA A 2 -4.57 7.86 3.61
N GLU A 3 -5.82 7.70 3.18
CA GLU A 3 -6.73 6.65 3.62
C GLU A 3 -6.98 5.69 2.45
N PHE A 4 -6.87 4.39 2.70
CA PHE A 4 -7.05 3.33 1.73
C PHE A 4 -8.08 2.30 2.22
N ASP A 5 -8.61 1.47 1.32
CA ASP A 5 -9.43 0.34 1.73
C ASP A 5 -8.53 -0.78 2.25
N ILE A 6 -7.46 -1.08 1.50
CA ILE A 6 -6.45 -2.08 1.86
C ILE A 6 -5.07 -1.44 1.74
N LEU A 7 -4.21 -1.68 2.73
CA LEU A 7 -2.79 -1.34 2.71
C LEU A 7 -1.96 -2.62 2.86
N VAL A 8 -1.26 -2.99 1.79
CA VAL A 8 -0.29 -4.10 1.82
C VAL A 8 1.08 -3.52 2.14
N THR A 9 1.70 -3.98 3.21
CA THR A 9 2.98 -3.41 3.69
C THR A 9 4.16 -4.34 3.44
N GLY A 10 5.33 -3.76 3.16
CA GLY A 10 6.59 -4.52 3.07
C GLY A 10 6.67 -5.52 1.90
N GLY A 11 5.87 -5.31 0.85
CA GLY A 11 5.87 -6.18 -0.33
C GLY A 11 7.18 -6.06 -1.12
N THR A 12 7.73 -7.19 -1.58
CA THR A 12 8.89 -7.18 -2.47
C THR A 12 8.42 -7.12 -3.93
N LEU A 13 8.81 -6.07 -4.64
CA LEU A 13 8.52 -5.89 -6.05
C LEU A 13 9.44 -6.76 -6.93
N PRO A 14 9.03 -7.07 -8.18
CA PRO A 14 9.85 -7.84 -9.13
C PRO A 14 11.21 -7.19 -9.48
N ASP A 15 11.37 -5.91 -9.18
CA ASP A 15 12.64 -5.18 -9.34
C ASP A 15 13.54 -5.25 -8.08
N GLY A 16 13.12 -5.98 -7.05
CA GLY A 16 13.86 -6.19 -5.81
C GLY A 16 13.66 -5.11 -4.75
N ARG A 17 12.88 -4.05 -5.03
CA ARG A 17 12.57 -3.02 -4.02
C ARG A 17 11.47 -3.49 -3.07
N VAL A 18 11.54 -3.04 -1.83
CA VAL A 18 10.44 -3.18 -0.86
C VAL A 18 9.56 -1.94 -0.94
N ALA A 19 8.26 -2.14 -1.07
CA ALA A 19 7.29 -1.05 -1.12
C ALA A 19 5.94 -1.49 -0.53
N ASP A 20 5.17 -0.50 -0.08
CA ASP A 20 3.79 -0.66 0.33
C ASP A 20 2.87 -0.35 -0.86
N ILE A 21 1.69 -0.97 -0.86
CA ILE A 21 0.67 -0.81 -1.91
C ILE A 21 -0.64 -0.38 -1.24
N GLY A 22 -1.11 0.80 -1.61
CA GLY A 22 -2.41 1.32 -1.19
C GLY A 22 -3.46 1.02 -2.26
N ILE A 23 -4.56 0.39 -1.87
CA ILE A 23 -5.65 -0.02 -2.75
C ILE A 23 -6.92 0.72 -2.35
N THR A 24 -7.62 1.29 -3.34
CA THR A 24 -8.94 1.89 -3.18
C THR A 24 -9.89 1.29 -4.22
N GLY A 25 -11.01 0.74 -3.75
CA GLY A 25 -11.95 -0.04 -4.54
C GLY A 25 -11.26 -1.25 -5.18
N ASP A 26 -11.21 -1.26 -6.51
CA ASP A 26 -10.64 -2.33 -7.33
C ASP A 26 -9.29 -1.94 -7.97
N ARG A 27 -8.66 -0.84 -7.53
CA ARG A 27 -7.42 -0.32 -8.14
C ARG A 27 -6.33 0.00 -7.14
N ILE A 28 -5.10 -0.13 -7.61
CA ILE A 28 -3.92 0.39 -6.93
C ILE A 28 -3.97 1.92 -7.01
N ALA A 29 -4.11 2.57 -5.86
CA ALA A 29 -4.15 4.02 -5.73
C ALA A 29 -2.75 4.60 -5.47
N ALA A 30 -1.88 3.84 -4.79
CA ALA A 30 -0.52 4.26 -4.48
C ALA A 30 0.45 3.08 -4.37
N LEU A 31 1.73 3.35 -4.64
CA LEU A 31 2.85 2.42 -4.48
C LEU A 31 4.08 3.19 -3.97
N GLY A 32 4.71 2.74 -2.89
CA GLY A 32 5.91 3.38 -2.34
C GLY A 32 6.05 3.23 -0.83
N ASP A 33 6.67 4.19 -0.17
CA ASP A 33 6.64 4.29 1.30
C ASP A 33 5.31 4.91 1.71
N LEU A 34 4.44 4.11 2.35
CA LEU A 34 3.12 4.54 2.80
C LEU A 34 3.04 4.66 4.33
N SER A 35 4.20 4.75 5.00
CA SER A 35 4.32 4.95 6.44
C SER A 35 3.42 6.08 6.95
N GLY A 36 2.58 5.78 7.93
CA GLY A 36 1.64 6.74 8.51
C GLY A 36 0.35 6.95 7.72
N SER A 37 0.11 6.18 6.65
CA SER A 37 -1.22 6.06 6.04
C SER A 37 -2.10 5.10 6.86
N THR A 38 -3.41 5.21 6.70
CA THR A 38 -4.40 4.35 7.37
C THR A 38 -5.18 3.55 6.33
N ALA A 39 -5.67 2.37 6.72
CA ALA A 39 -6.55 1.59 5.89
C ALA A 39 -7.59 0.83 6.71
N GLY A 40 -8.70 0.46 6.06
CA GLY A 40 -9.70 -0.43 6.63
C GLY A 40 -9.14 -1.82 6.93
N GLU A 41 -8.21 -2.29 6.09
CA GLU A 41 -7.48 -3.55 6.25
C GLU A 41 -5.98 -3.36 5.99
N VAL A 42 -5.14 -4.01 6.80
CA VAL A 42 -3.67 -3.98 6.68
C VAL A 42 -3.16 -5.41 6.59
N ILE A 43 -2.33 -5.69 5.58
CA ILE A 43 -1.73 -7.00 5.27
C ILE A 43 -0.21 -6.91 5.28
#